data_AF-A0A2U1ND77-F1
#
_entry.id   AF-A0A2U1ND77-F1
#
_cell.length_a   1.000
_cell.length_b   1.000
_cell.length_c   1.000
_cell.angle_alpha   90.00
_cell.angle_beta   90.00
_cell.angle_gamma   90.00
#
_symmetry.space_group_name_H-M   'P 1'
#
loop_
_entity.id
_entity.type
_entity.pdbx_description
1 polymer ?
#
loop_
_entity_poly.entity_id
_entity_poly.type
_entity_poly.pdbx_seq_one_letter_code
_entity_poly.pdbx_strand_id
1 'polypeptide(L)' 'MRECTCGTTEKFLEIDSRSKLMQFLMRLNDDFEAVRNQVLSMDPLPNINKAYYIVQQVEKQKQTWA' A
#
# COMPACT_ATOMS: atom_id res chain seq x y z
N MET A 1 1.64 28.29 -17.41
CA MET A 1 1.33 26.87 -17.64
C MET A 1 -0.18 26.72 -17.44
N ARG A 2 -0.94 26.23 -18.42
CA ARG A 2 -2.38 25.99 -18.24
C ARG A 2 -2.54 24.66 -17.52
N GLU A 3 -3.19 24.66 -16.37
CA GLU A 3 -3.54 23.43 -15.66
C GLU A 3 -4.69 22.72 -16.38
N CYS A 4 -4.57 21.41 -16.63
CA CYS A 4 -5.65 20.64 -17.24
C CYS A 4 -6.74 20.38 -16.20
N THR A 5 -7.96 20.84 -16.44
CA THR A 5 -9.15 20.56 -15.61
C THR A 5 -9.78 19.21 -15.92
N CYS A 6 -9.18 18.44 -16.83
CA CYS A 6 -9.67 17.15 -17.31
C CYS A 6 -9.59 16.00 -16.28
N GLY A 7 -8.95 16.22 -15.13
CA GLY A 7 -8.76 15.20 -14.08
C GLY A 7 -7.79 14.06 -14.46
N THR A 8 -7.18 14.11 -15.64
CA THR A 8 -6.24 13.07 -16.13
C THR A 8 -5.05 12.90 -15.20
N THR A 9 -4.51 14.01 -14.66
CA THR A 9 -3.39 13.97 -13.72
C THR A 9 -3.76 13.20 -12.45
N GLU A 10 -4.95 13.43 -11.89
CA GLU A 10 -5.40 12.78 -10.67
C GLU A 10 -5.60 11.27 -10.88
N LYS A 11 -6.26 10.87 -11.97
CA LYS A 11 -6.40 9.46 -12.36
C LYS A 11 -5.05 8.78 -12.57
N PHE A 12 -4.09 9.48 -13.17
CA PHE A 12 -2.73 8.96 -13.35
C PHE A 12 -2.04 8.74 -11.99
N LEU A 13 -2.16 9.69 -11.06
CA LEU A 13 -1.62 9.56 -9.70
C LEU A 13 -2.27 8.41 -8.91
N GLU A 14 -3.58 8.19 -9.08
CA GLU A 14 -4.28 7.05 -8.47
C GLU A 14 -3.76 5.71 -9.01
N ILE A 15 -3.58 5.60 -10.33
CA ILE A 15 -3.03 4.40 -10.98
C ILE A 15 -1.58 4.15 -10.53
N ASP A 16 -0.76 5.19 -10.49
CA ASP A 16 0.63 5.11 -10.01
C ASP A 16 0.69 4.69 -8.54
N SER A 17 -0.13 5.29 -7.68
CA SER A 17 -0.25 4.93 -6.26
C SER A 17 -0.63 3.46 -6.07
N ARG A 18 -1.64 2.97 -6.82
CA ARG A 18 -2.05 1.56 -6.80
C ARG A 18 -0.96 0.63 -7.33
N SER A 19 -0.25 1.03 -8.38
CA SER A 19 0.85 0.25 -8.95
C SER A 19 2.01 0.10 -7.96
N LYS A 20 2.38 1.19 -7.28
CA LYS A 20 3.39 1.20 -6.22
C LYS A 20 2.99 0.31 -5.04
N LEU A 21 1.73 0.39 -4.60
CA LEU A 21 1.20 -0.48 -3.56
C LEU A 21 1.34 -1.96 -3.94
N MET A 22 0.89 -2.34 -5.12
CA MET A 22 0.96 -3.74 -5.57
C MET A 22 2.41 -4.24 -5.64
N GLN A 23 3.32 -3.43 -6.19
CA GLN A 23 4.76 -3.76 -6.22
C GLN A 23 5.36 -3.92 -4.83
N PHE A 24 4.93 -3.09 -3.86
CA PHE A 24 5.35 -3.23 -2.47
C PHE A 24 4.87 -4.56 -1.89
N LEU A 25 3.57 -4.86 -1.99
CA LEU A 25 2.99 -6.09 -1.45
C LEU A 25 3.60 -7.35 -2.07
N MET A 26 3.88 -7.35 -3.38
CA MET A 26 4.51 -8.49 -4.08
C MET A 26 5.95 -8.77 -3.62
N ARG A 27 6.65 -7.77 -3.09
CA ARG A 27 8.04 -7.90 -2.62
C ARG A 27 8.15 -8.20 -1.12
N LEU A 28 7.03 -8.24 -0.39
CA LEU A 28 7.03 -8.61 1.03
C LEU A 28 7.34 -10.10 1.19
N ASN A 29 8.14 -10.43 2.21
CA ASN A 29 8.44 -11.81 2.58
C ASN A 29 7.17 -12.61 2.92
N ASP A 30 7.23 -13.94 2.79
CA ASP A 30 6.10 -14.84 3.04
C ASP A 30 5.58 -14.78 4.48
N ASP A 31 6.42 -14.40 5.43
CA ASP A 31 6.02 -14.12 6.82
C ASP A 31 4.95 -13.01 6.96
N PHE A 32 4.71 -12.25 5.91
CA PHE A 32 3.71 -11.16 5.85
C PHE A 32 2.48 -11.52 5.02
N GLU A 33 2.26 -12.81 4.70
CA GLU A 33 1.08 -13.25 3.95
C GLU A 33 -0.24 -12.73 4.56
N ALA A 34 -0.40 -12.85 5.88
CA ALA A 34 -1.57 -12.33 6.59
C ALA A 34 -1.74 -10.81 6.40
N VAL A 35 -0.65 -10.05 6.37
CA VAL A 35 -0.68 -8.60 6.15
C VAL A 35 -1.07 -8.28 4.71
N ARG A 36 -0.53 -9.01 3.72
CA ARG A 36 -0.93 -8.86 2.31
C ARG A 36 -2.44 -9.09 2.15
N ASN A 37 -2.95 -10.18 2.73
CA ASN A 37 -4.38 -10.51 2.67
C ASN A 37 -5.24 -9.45 3.35
N GLN A 38 -4.82 -8.95 4.52
CA GLN A 38 -5.49 -7.86 5.22
C GLN A 38 -5.55 -6.59 4.34
N VAL A 39 -4.42 -6.15 3.80
CA VAL A 39 -4.33 -4.94 2.97
C VAL A 39 -5.19 -5.05 1.71
N LEU A 40 -5.19 -6.21 1.05
CA LEU A 40 -6.00 -6.45 -0.15
C LEU A 40 -7.51 -6.53 0.12
N SER A 41 -7.90 -6.85 1.36
CA SER A 41 -9.31 -6.94 1.78
C SER A 41 -9.89 -5.61 2.25
N MET A 42 -9.09 -4.55 2.32
CA MET A 42 -9.54 -3.23 2.73
C MET A 42 -10.30 -2.52 1.60
N ASP A 43 -11.44 -1.90 1.94
CA ASP A 43 -12.22 -1.04 1.05
C ASP A 43 -12.45 0.35 1.69
N PRO A 44 -11.97 1.45 1.08
CA PRO A 44 -11.18 1.49 -0.15
C PRO A 44 -9.75 0.96 0.08
N LEU A 45 -9.13 0.47 -0.99
CA LEU A 45 -7.76 -0.03 -0.98
C LEU A 45 -6.81 1.07 -0.48
N PRO A 46 -5.95 0.80 0.52
CA PRO A 46 -5.10 1.83 1.11
C PRO A 46 -4.00 2.27 0.13
N ASN A 47 -3.44 3.46 0.34
CA ASN A 47 -2.22 3.85 -0.35
C ASN A 47 -0.97 3.13 0.21
N ILE A 48 0.14 3.26 -0.51
CA ILE A 48 1.40 2.62 -0.13
C ILE A 48 1.90 3.05 1.27
N ASN A 49 1.70 4.30 1.67
CA ASN A 49 2.15 4.80 2.97
C ASN A 49 1.45 4.08 4.13
N LYS A 50 0.13 3.86 4.01
CA LYS A 50 -0.64 3.12 5.00
C LYS A 50 -0.24 1.63 5.02
N ALA A 51 0.04 1.03 3.87
CA ALA A 51 0.57 -0.34 3.82
C ALA A 51 1.94 -0.47 4.51
N TYR A 52 2.86 0.48 4.30
CA TYR A 52 4.13 0.55 5.04
C TYR A 52 3.92 0.63 6.55
N TYR A 53 3.00 1.50 6.99
CA TYR A 53 2.70 1.64 8.41
C TYR A 53 2.19 0.32 9.02
N ILE A 54 1.28 -0.38 8.35
CA ILE A 54 0.76 -1.68 8.83
C ILE A 54 1.88 -2.71 8.96
N VAL A 55 2.75 -2.83 7.94
CA VAL A 55 3.90 -3.75 7.98
C VAL A 55 4.81 -3.43 9.16
N GLN A 56 5.16 -2.15 9.38
CA GLN A 56 5.99 -1.73 10.51
C GLN A 56 5.36 -2.07 11.87
N GLN A 57 4.04 -1.95 12.03
CA GLN A 57 3.38 -2.33 13.27
C GLN A 57 3.47 -3.83 13.53
N VAL A 58 3.29 -4.65 12.49
CA VAL A 58 3.40 -6.10 12.60
C VAL A 58 4.83 -6.54 12.91
N GLU A 59 5.84 -5.91 12.30
CA GLU A 59 7.24 -6.16 12.63
C GLU A 59 7.53 -5.87 14.10
N LYS A 60 7.08 -4.72 14.62
CA LYS A 60 7.25 -4.36 16.04
C LYS A 60 6.57 -5.36 16.96
N GLN A 61 5.35 -5.79 16.62
CA GLN A 61 4.63 -6.79 17.41
C GLN A 61 5.37 -8.13 17.44
N LYS A 62 5.88 -8.59 16.29
CA LYS A 62 6.71 -9.81 16.22
C LYS A 62 7.98 -9.69 17.05
N GLN A 63 8.65 -8.53 17.03
CA GLN A 63 9.83 -8.27 17.85
C GLN A 63 9.53 -8.29 19.35
N THR A 64 8.35 -7.86 19.78
CA THR A 64 7.96 -7.90 21.20
C THR A 64 7.55 -9.29 21.70
N TRP A 65 7.30 -10.25 20.81
CA TRP A 65 6.97 -11.65 21.15
C TRP A 65 8.14 -12.62 20.96
N ALA A 66 9.28 -12.14 20.48
CA ALA A 66 10.52 -12.88 20.35
C ALA A 66 11.43 -12.66 21.56
#